data_AF-A0A951DXX7-F1
#
_entry.id   AF-A0A951DXX7-F1
#
_cell.length_a   1.000
_cell.length_b   1.000
_cell.length_c   1.000
_cell.angle_alpha   90.00
_cell.angle_beta   90.00
_cell.angle_gamma   90.00
#
_symmetry.space_group_name_H-M   'P 1'
#
loop_
_entity.id
_entity.type
_entity.pdbx_description
1 polymer ?
#
loop_
_entity_poly.entity_id
_entity_poly.type
_entity_poly.pdbx_seq_one_letter_code
_entity_poly.pdbx_strand_id
1 'polypeptide(L)'
;QDRPNAILWLLRNHGELKDSQIARLVGTTKTTISAVRERTHWNSPSLQPLDPVTLGLCSQIDLDMEVARAAKDKPVAVQETGATLLPAEVTAARSKPAEAPEKLPTFAPSAPKPEEEKIDPDSVFAKLKDFKPKE
;
A
#
# COMPACT_ATOMS: atom_id res chain seq x y z
N GLN A 1 4.95 -32.34 -14.93
CA GLN A 1 3.59 -32.13 -14.37
C GLN A 1 3.59 -31.01 -13.33
N ASP A 2 4.72 -30.33 -13.17
CA ASP A 2 5.02 -29.47 -12.03
C ASP A 2 4.33 -28.11 -12.14
N ARG A 3 4.09 -27.67 -13.39
CA ARG A 3 3.37 -26.42 -13.68
C ARG A 3 1.93 -26.39 -13.13
N PRO A 4 1.03 -27.37 -13.40
CA PRO A 4 -0.32 -27.36 -12.81
C PRO A 4 -0.32 -27.56 -11.29
N ASN A 5 0.67 -28.27 -10.73
CA ASN A 5 0.86 -28.39 -9.28
C ASN A 5 1.21 -27.04 -8.63
N ALA A 6 2.13 -26.29 -9.26
CA ALA A 6 2.49 -24.92 -8.87
C ALA A 6 1.30 -23.96 -8.92
N ILE A 7 0.50 -24.01 -9.98
CA ILE A 7 -0.70 -23.19 -10.13
C ILE A 7 -1.70 -23.50 -9.01
N LEU A 8 -1.93 -24.77 -8.71
CA LEU A 8 -2.83 -25.20 -7.64
C LEU A 8 -2.38 -24.66 -6.27
N TRP A 9 -1.08 -24.67 -6.00
CA TRP A 9 -0.51 -24.12 -4.78
C TRP A 9 -0.69 -22.60 -4.69
N LEU A 10 -0.42 -21.87 -5.78
CA LEU A 10 -0.62 -20.42 -5.83
C LEU A 10 -2.08 -20.03 -5.64
N LEU A 11 -3.01 -20.73 -6.29
CA LEU A 11 -4.45 -20.49 -6.13
C LEU A 11 -4.95 -20.76 -4.70
N ARG A 12 -4.33 -21.72 -3.99
CA ARG A 12 -4.70 -22.09 -2.63
C ARG A 12 -4.09 -21.19 -1.56
N ASN A 13 -2.82 -20.80 -1.70
CA ASN A 13 -2.08 -20.03 -0.69
C ASN A 13 -2.08 -18.53 -0.95
N HIS A 14 -2.12 -18.12 -2.22
CA HIS A 14 -2.06 -16.73 -2.64
C HIS A 14 -3.27 -16.36 -3.52
N GLY A 15 -4.47 -16.44 -2.94
CA GLY A 15 -5.70 -16.00 -3.60
C GLY A 15 -5.76 -14.50 -3.91
N GLU A 16 -4.81 -13.71 -3.36
CA GLU A 16 -4.61 -12.30 -3.68
C GLU A 16 -3.96 -12.10 -5.06
N LEU A 17 -3.25 -13.11 -5.61
CA LEU A 17 -2.60 -13.01 -6.91
C LEU A 17 -3.61 -13.10 -8.06
N LYS A 18 -3.50 -12.19 -9.01
CA LYS A 18 -4.27 -12.16 -10.25
C LYS A 18 -3.72 -13.19 -11.25
N ASP A 19 -4.57 -13.76 -12.10
CA ASP A 19 -4.14 -14.78 -13.07
C ASP A 19 -3.03 -14.28 -14.03
N SER A 20 -3.01 -12.98 -14.34
CA SER A 20 -1.92 -12.35 -15.12
C SER A 20 -0.56 -12.42 -14.43
N GLN A 21 -0.56 -12.43 -13.10
CA GLN A 21 0.63 -12.48 -12.26
C GLN A 21 1.15 -13.93 -12.17
N ILE A 22 0.23 -14.87 -11.91
CA ILE A 22 0.49 -16.31 -11.90
C ILE A 22 1.06 -16.77 -13.26
N ALA A 23 0.50 -16.27 -14.36
CA ALA A 23 0.98 -16.56 -15.71
C ALA A 23 2.44 -16.14 -15.93
N ARG A 24 2.86 -15.00 -15.37
CA ARG A 24 4.24 -14.50 -15.44
C ARG A 24 5.19 -15.30 -14.55
N LEU A 25 4.78 -15.64 -13.32
CA LEU A 25 5.59 -16.41 -12.37
C LEU A 25 5.87 -17.84 -12.83
N VAL A 26 4.84 -18.55 -13.30
CA VAL A 26 4.94 -19.98 -13.66
C VAL A 26 5.29 -20.18 -15.15
N GLY A 27 5.25 -19.10 -15.95
CA GLY A 27 5.44 -19.16 -17.39
C GLY A 27 4.37 -20.03 -18.08
N THR A 28 3.12 -19.87 -17.68
CA THR A 28 1.97 -20.64 -18.17
C THR A 28 0.91 -19.73 -18.79
N THR A 29 -0.07 -20.31 -19.46
CA THR A 29 -1.19 -19.56 -20.06
C THR A 29 -2.34 -19.42 -19.08
N LYS A 30 -3.09 -18.32 -19.19
CA LYS A 30 -4.34 -18.10 -18.43
C LYS A 30 -5.36 -19.21 -18.65
N THR A 31 -5.43 -19.77 -19.85
CA THR A 31 -6.28 -20.92 -20.17
C THR A 31 -5.95 -22.14 -19.31
N THR A 32 -4.66 -22.41 -19.09
CA THR A 32 -4.21 -23.49 -18.21
C THR A 32 -4.57 -23.19 -16.75
N ILE A 33 -4.44 -21.94 -16.31
CA ILE A 33 -4.81 -21.51 -14.95
C ILE A 33 -6.31 -21.71 -14.70
N SER A 34 -7.16 -21.28 -15.65
CA SER A 34 -8.61 -21.50 -15.59
C SER A 34 -8.95 -22.99 -15.57
N ALA A 35 -8.31 -23.80 -16.41
CA ALA A 35 -8.55 -25.24 -16.42
C ALA A 35 -8.18 -25.94 -15.10
N VAL A 36 -7.12 -25.49 -14.41
CA VAL A 36 -6.74 -25.99 -13.08
C VAL A 36 -7.73 -25.51 -12.02
N ARG A 37 -8.19 -24.25 -12.09
CA ARG A 37 -9.19 -23.68 -11.17
C ARG A 37 -10.54 -24.40 -11.28
N GLU A 38 -10.97 -24.69 -12.51
CA GLU A 38 -12.23 -25.38 -12.83
C GLU A 38 -12.13 -26.90 -12.69
N ARG A 39 -10.93 -27.44 -12.40
CA ARG A 39 -10.66 -28.89 -12.38
C ARG A 39 -10.98 -29.61 -13.69
N THR A 40 -10.92 -28.90 -14.81
CA THR A 40 -11.13 -29.43 -16.17
C THR A 40 -9.84 -29.84 -16.85
N HIS A 41 -8.68 -29.62 -16.22
CA HIS A 41 -7.41 -30.12 -16.70
C HIS A 41 -7.39 -31.66 -16.67
N TRP A 42 -6.83 -32.29 -17.72
CA TRP A 42 -6.78 -33.76 -17.86
C TRP A 42 -6.15 -34.48 -16.65
N ASN A 43 -5.24 -33.79 -15.93
CA ASN A 43 -4.56 -34.31 -14.76
C ASN A 43 -5.17 -33.86 -13.42
N SER A 44 -6.35 -33.22 -13.41
CA SER A 44 -6.95 -32.66 -12.19
C SER A 44 -7.05 -33.61 -10.98
N PRO A 45 -7.36 -34.92 -11.11
CA PRO A 45 -7.47 -35.81 -9.94
C PRO A 45 -6.14 -36.11 -9.27
N SER A 46 -5.01 -35.97 -9.98
CA SER A 46 -3.67 -36.31 -9.46
C SER A 46 -2.84 -35.08 -9.12
N LEU A 47 -3.41 -33.86 -9.17
CA LEU A 47 -2.67 -32.64 -8.86
C LEU A 47 -2.39 -32.54 -7.35
N GLN A 48 -1.16 -32.18 -7.02
CA GLN A 48 -0.72 -31.90 -5.66
C GLN A 48 -0.31 -30.44 -5.58
N PRO A 49 -0.72 -29.68 -4.55
CA PRO A 49 -0.26 -28.31 -4.38
C PRO A 49 1.21 -28.33 -3.97
N LEU A 50 2.12 -28.06 -4.92
CA LEU A 50 3.55 -27.88 -4.67
C LEU A 50 3.96 -26.43 -4.89
N ASP A 51 4.88 -25.95 -4.08
CA ASP A 51 5.37 -24.57 -4.14
C ASP A 51 6.21 -24.34 -5.41
N PRO A 52 5.88 -23.33 -6.26
CA PRO A 52 6.65 -22.99 -7.45
C PRO A 52 8.12 -22.67 -7.19
N VAL A 53 8.49 -22.21 -5.99
CA VAL A 53 9.89 -21.92 -5.63
C VAL A 53 10.68 -23.20 -5.43
N THR A 54 10.07 -24.20 -4.77
CA THR A 54 10.69 -25.53 -4.59
C THR A 54 10.85 -26.28 -5.91
N LEU A 55 9.96 -26.00 -6.87
CA LEU A 55 10.00 -26.53 -8.23
C LEU A 55 10.97 -25.77 -9.14
N GLY A 56 11.59 -24.69 -8.67
CA GLY A 56 12.51 -23.85 -9.44
C GLY A 56 11.84 -23.09 -10.59
N LEU A 57 10.52 -22.92 -10.55
CA LEU A 57 9.75 -22.21 -11.60
C LEU A 57 9.76 -20.69 -11.38
N CYS A 58 9.80 -20.24 -10.13
CA CYS A 58 10.01 -18.84 -9.78
C CYS A 58 11.02 -18.71 -8.64
N SER A 59 11.66 -17.55 -8.51
CA SER A 59 12.48 -17.25 -7.34
C SER A 59 11.60 -16.80 -6.17
N GLN A 60 12.11 -16.92 -4.94
CA GLN A 60 11.46 -16.38 -3.75
C GLN A 60 11.22 -14.86 -3.88
N ILE A 61 12.15 -14.16 -4.55
CA ILE A 61 12.10 -12.72 -4.77
C ILE A 61 10.95 -12.37 -5.72
N ASP A 62 10.81 -13.09 -6.83
CA ASP A 62 9.72 -12.87 -7.79
C ASP A 62 8.35 -13.09 -7.16
N LEU A 63 8.23 -14.14 -6.33
CA LEU A 63 7.00 -14.45 -5.62
C LEU A 63 6.63 -13.32 -4.65
N ASP A 64 7.58 -12.88 -3.82
CA ASP A 64 7.36 -11.78 -2.87
C ASP A 64 7.01 -10.46 -3.58
N MET A 65 7.74 -10.13 -4.66
CA MET A 65 7.47 -8.94 -5.46
C MET A 65 6.05 -8.93 -6.03
N GLU A 66 5.58 -10.07 -6.50
CA GLU A 66 4.25 -10.17 -7.10
C GLU A 66 3.13 -10.17 -6.05
N VAL A 67 3.37 -10.78 -4.89
CA VAL A 67 2.47 -10.70 -3.72
C VAL A 67 2.37 -9.25 -3.22
N ALA A 68 3.50 -8.55 -3.09
CA ALA A 68 3.54 -7.15 -2.71
C ALA A 68 2.82 -6.26 -3.74
N ARG A 69 2.99 -6.54 -5.04
CA ARG A 69 2.25 -5.86 -6.12
C ARG A 69 0.76 -6.13 -6.04
N ALA A 70 0.33 -7.37 -5.83
CA ALA A 70 -1.07 -7.73 -5.70
C ALA A 70 -1.75 -7.09 -4.49
N ALA A 71 -1.04 -7.04 -3.35
CA ALA A 71 -1.51 -6.35 -2.16
C ALA A 71 -1.66 -4.83 -2.37
N LYS A 72 -0.85 -4.24 -3.27
CA LYS A 72 -0.92 -2.81 -3.65
C LYS A 72 -2.00 -2.54 -4.70
N ASP A 73 -2.18 -3.46 -5.65
CA ASP A 73 -3.14 -3.39 -6.76
C ASP A 73 -4.56 -3.78 -6.33
N LYS A 74 -4.72 -4.23 -5.08
CA LYS A 74 -5.99 -4.13 -4.36
C LYS A 74 -6.06 -2.67 -3.89
N PRO A 75 -6.64 -1.72 -4.66
CA PRO A 75 -6.98 -0.45 -4.06
C PRO A 75 -7.84 -0.82 -2.85
N VAL A 76 -7.49 -0.27 -1.68
CA VAL A 76 -8.51 0.01 -0.68
C VAL A 76 -9.68 0.51 -1.49
N ALA A 77 -10.77 -0.27 -1.52
CA ALA A 77 -11.99 0.21 -2.13
C ALA A 77 -12.20 1.55 -1.44
N VAL A 78 -11.94 2.63 -2.19
CA VAL A 78 -12.38 3.95 -1.82
C VAL A 78 -13.87 3.74 -1.82
N GLN A 79 -14.40 3.42 -0.64
CA GLN A 79 -15.78 3.65 -0.35
C GLN A 79 -15.91 5.15 -0.53
N GLU A 80 -16.29 5.55 -1.74
CA GLU A 80 -17.01 6.78 -2.02
C GLU A 80 -18.32 6.73 -1.21
N THR A 81 -18.19 6.81 0.11
CA THR A 81 -19.26 7.13 1.03
C THR A 81 -18.87 8.44 1.69
N GLY A 82 -19.00 9.51 0.91
CA GLY A 82 -19.56 10.78 1.37
C GLY A 82 -18.99 11.39 2.65
N ALA A 83 -17.67 11.55 2.76
CA ALA A 83 -17.08 12.47 3.74
C ALA A 83 -16.15 13.45 3.04
N THR A 84 -16.73 14.26 2.14
CA THR A 84 -16.14 15.52 1.71
C THR A 84 -15.95 16.39 2.96
N LEU A 85 -14.70 16.60 3.38
CA LEU A 85 -14.39 17.59 4.39
C LEU A 85 -14.72 18.97 3.82
N LEU A 86 -15.77 19.59 4.34
CA LEU A 86 -16.16 20.96 3.98
C LEU A 86 -15.01 21.94 4.34
N PRO A 87 -14.78 23.00 3.54
CA PRO A 87 -13.73 23.98 3.80
C PRO A 87 -13.89 24.69 5.16
N ALA A 88 -12.75 24.96 5.82
CA ALA A 88 -12.67 25.57 7.15
C ALA A 88 -13.38 26.94 7.28
N GLU A 89 -13.66 27.62 6.17
CA GLU A 89 -14.32 28.93 6.14
C GLU A 89 -15.78 28.89 6.64
N VAL A 90 -16.50 27.77 6.52
CA VAL A 90 -17.90 27.69 6.95
C VAL A 90 -18.05 27.53 8.47
N THR A 91 -17.03 26.98 9.16
CA THR A 91 -17.11 26.68 10.60
C THR A 91 -16.64 27.84 11.48
N ALA A 92 -15.82 28.76 10.96
CA ALA A 92 -15.30 29.90 11.73
C ALA A 92 -16.21 31.15 11.71
N ALA A 93 -17.23 31.19 10.85
CA ALA A 93 -18.02 32.41 10.62
C ALA A 93 -19.30 32.55 11.47
N ARG A 94 -19.68 31.56 12.28
CA ARG A 94 -20.93 31.62 13.05
C ARG A 94 -20.76 31.27 14.53
N SER A 95 -20.19 32.22 15.28
CA SER A 95 -20.50 32.48 16.70
C SER A 95 -19.80 33.73 17.22
N LYS A 96 -20.40 34.90 16.99
CA LYS A 96 -20.32 36.07 17.89
C LYS A 96 -21.75 36.59 18.07
N PRO A 97 -22.28 36.58 19.29
CA PRO A 97 -22.59 37.83 20.01
C PRO A 97 -22.17 37.74 21.51
N ALA A 98 -21.42 38.69 22.07
CA ALA A 98 -21.84 39.97 22.68
C ALA A 98 -22.25 39.87 24.17
N GLU A 99 -21.54 40.66 25.00
CA GLU A 99 -21.89 41.26 26.31
C GLU A 99 -21.47 40.57 27.65
N ALA A 100 -20.86 41.39 28.53
CA ALA A 100 -20.22 41.13 29.84
C ALA A 100 -21.23 41.23 31.02
N PRO A 101 -20.89 41.26 32.35
CA PRO A 101 -19.62 41.10 33.09
C PRO A 101 -19.71 40.18 34.35
N GLU A 102 -18.56 39.76 34.93
CA GLU A 102 -18.27 39.71 36.39
C GLU A 102 -17.21 38.66 36.80
N LYS A 103 -16.22 39.16 37.58
CA LYS A 103 -15.34 38.50 38.57
C LYS A 103 -14.01 37.86 38.11
N LEU A 104 -12.95 38.68 38.29
CA LEU A 104 -11.53 38.38 38.57
C LEU A 104 -11.36 37.49 39.84
N PRO A 105 -10.24 36.74 40.06
CA PRO A 105 -8.85 37.24 40.10
C PRO A 105 -7.81 36.38 39.33
N THR A 106 -6.93 36.99 38.54
CA THR A 106 -5.54 37.39 38.88
C THR A 106 -4.56 36.21 39.05
N PHE A 107 -3.86 35.86 37.97
CA PHE A 107 -2.41 35.57 38.03
C PHE A 107 -1.78 35.82 36.64
N ALA A 108 -0.84 36.75 36.59
CA ALA A 108 0.10 37.00 35.48
C ALA A 108 1.49 37.15 36.13
N PRO A 109 2.64 37.12 35.40
CA PRO A 109 2.84 37.00 33.95
C PRO A 109 3.97 36.00 33.55
N SER A 110 3.99 35.48 32.30
CA SER A 110 5.24 35.35 31.51
C SER A 110 4.96 34.86 30.07
N ALA A 111 5.69 35.41 29.11
CA ALA A 111 5.60 35.21 27.66
C ALA A 111 6.40 33.95 27.17
N PRO A 112 6.72 33.82 25.86
CA PRO A 112 5.93 33.28 24.75
C PRO A 112 6.47 31.93 24.19
N LYS A 113 5.71 31.32 23.25
CA LYS A 113 6.00 30.08 22.47
C LYS A 113 7.46 29.89 22.00
N PRO A 114 7.96 28.65 21.98
CA PRO A 114 8.83 28.12 20.92
C PRO A 114 8.03 27.06 20.13
N GLU A 115 7.56 27.37 18.92
CA GLU A 115 8.31 27.24 17.66
C GLU A 115 8.60 25.77 17.33
N GLU A 116 7.63 25.21 16.62
CA GLU A 116 7.65 23.92 15.96
C GLU A 116 8.73 23.99 14.87
N GLU A 117 9.80 23.21 15.05
CA GLU A 117 10.93 23.10 14.14
C GLU A 117 10.46 22.59 12.78
N LYS A 118 10.14 23.51 11.88
CA LYS A 118 9.90 23.21 10.48
C LYS A 118 11.25 22.90 9.84
N ILE A 119 11.51 21.61 9.66
CA ILE A 119 12.61 21.11 8.82
C ILE A 119 12.49 21.76 7.43
N ASP A 120 13.44 22.62 7.10
CA ASP A 120 13.49 23.33 5.82
C ASP A 120 14.23 22.46 4.78
N PRO A 121 13.59 22.10 3.64
CA PRO A 121 14.17 21.19 2.65
C PRO A 121 15.37 21.77 1.90
N ASP A 122 15.63 23.09 1.97
CA ASP A 122 16.75 23.71 1.27
C ASP A 122 18.10 23.47 1.98
N SER A 123 18.07 23.26 3.30
CA SER A 123 19.27 22.96 4.10
C SER A 123 19.88 21.58 3.78
N VAL A 124 19.04 20.61 3.40
CA VAL A 124 19.48 19.27 2.97
C VAL A 124 20.17 19.34 1.61
N PHE A 125 19.69 20.20 0.71
CA PHE A 125 20.25 20.37 -0.63
C PHE A 125 21.49 21.27 -0.67
N ALA A 126 21.63 22.21 0.26
CA ALA A 126 22.85 23.01 0.40
C ALA A 126 24.06 22.13 0.75
N LYS A 127 23.88 21.15 1.65
CA LYS A 127 24.94 20.23 2.13
C LYS A 127 25.50 19.28 1.06
N LEU A 128 24.88 19.20 -0.12
CA LEU A 128 25.35 18.37 -1.23
C LEU A 128 26.13 19.17 -2.30
N LYS A 129 26.11 20.52 -2.25
CA LYS A 129 26.83 21.38 -3.20
C LYS A 129 28.29 21.67 -2.81
N ASP A 130 28.71 21.31 -1.60
CA ASP A 130 30.10 21.47 -1.12
C ASP A 130 31.06 20.36 -1.60
N PHE A 131 30.58 19.30 -2.25
CA PHE A 131 31.45 18.30 -2.89
C PHE A 131 31.74 18.67 -4.35
N LYS A 132 32.60 19.67 -4.54
CA LYS A 132 33.32 19.84 -5.83
C LYS A 132 34.51 18.88 -5.88
N PRO A 133 34.58 17.95 -6.85
CA PRO A 133 35.79 17.16 -7.08
C PRO A 133 36.92 18.09 -7.55
N LYS A 134 38.08 17.96 -6.92
CA LYS A 134 39.31 18.69 -7.25
C LYS A 134 40.11 17.85 -8.25
N GLU A 135 40.29 18.44 -9.44
CA GLU A 135 41.29 18.20 -10.50
C GLU A 135 41.54 16.76 -10.99
#